data_AF-A0A969DWG7-F1
#
_entry.id   AF-A0A969DWG7-F1
#
_cell.length_a   1.000
_cell.length_b   1.000
_cell.length_c   1.000
_cell.angle_alpha   90.00
_cell.angle_beta   90.00
_cell.angle_gamma   90.00
#
_symmetry.space_group_name_H-M   'P 1'
#
loop_
_entity.id
_entity.type
_entity.pdbx_description
1 polymer ?
#
loop_
_entity_poly.entity_id
_entity_poly.type
_entity_poly.pdbx_seq_one_letter_code
_entity_poly.pdbx_strand_id
1 'polypeptide(L)' 'MVARQPLTGIILVDCAKANAAQGLKVAARQCGYGSGLKSFLAALQSAGEEMGVEIEELEDLRNQRDLPQ' A
#
# COMPACT_ATOMS: atom_id res chain seq x y z
N MET A 1 -14.19 0.02 17.33
CA MET A 1 -13.97 1.34 16.67
C MET A 1 -12.68 1.21 15.89
N VAL A 2 -12.76 0.83 14.61
CA VAL A 2 -11.54 0.65 13.80
C VAL A 2 -10.91 2.01 13.56
N ALA A 3 -9.61 2.11 13.77
CA ALA A 3 -8.89 3.35 14.00
C ALA A 3 -9.22 4.44 12.96
N ARG A 4 -9.45 5.66 13.44
CA ARG A 4 -9.61 6.90 12.64
C ARG A 4 -8.30 7.34 11.98
N GLN A 5 -7.31 6.45 11.87
CA GLN A 5 -5.96 6.77 11.46
C GLN A 5 -5.56 5.87 10.28
N PRO A 6 -4.95 6.45 9.23
CA PRO A 6 -4.46 5.68 8.10
C PRO A 6 -3.39 4.66 8.54
N LEU A 7 -3.37 3.50 7.90
CA LEU A 7 -2.30 2.51 8.08
C LEU A 7 -0.97 3.08 7.59
N THR A 8 0.13 2.75 8.26
CA THR A 8 1.49 3.18 7.86
C THR A 8 2.48 2.01 7.97
N GLY A 9 3.68 2.18 7.40
CA GLY A 9 4.76 1.19 7.47
C GLY A 9 4.38 -0.16 6.85
N ILE A 10 4.86 -1.25 7.45
CA ILE A 10 4.64 -2.63 6.97
C ILE A 10 3.16 -2.96 6.79
N ILE A 11 2.31 -2.52 7.71
CA ILE A 11 0.87 -2.82 7.67
C ILE A 11 0.16 -2.09 6.53
N LEU A 12 0.66 -0.91 6.13
CA LEU A 12 0.19 -0.21 4.93
C LEU A 12 0.53 -0.99 3.68
N VAL A 13 1.76 -1.47 3.55
CA VAL A 13 2.23 -2.21 2.37
C VAL A 13 1.49 -3.54 2.23
N ASP A 14 1.27 -4.25 3.33
CA ASP A 14 0.48 -5.49 3.33
C ASP A 14 -0.98 -5.24 2.92
N CYS A 15 -1.62 -4.22 3.50
CA CYS A 15 -2.96 -3.78 3.10
C CYS A 15 -3.02 -3.38 1.62
N ALA A 16 -2.03 -2.62 1.15
CA ALA A 16 -1.93 -2.19 -0.23
C ALA A 16 -1.78 -3.39 -1.17
N LYS A 17 -0.90 -4.34 -0.86
CA LYS A 17 -0.71 -5.62 -1.59
C LYS A 17 -2.01 -6.41 -1.69
N ALA A 18 -2.69 -6.63 -0.56
CA ALA A 18 -3.95 -7.38 -0.52
C ALA A 18 -5.05 -6.74 -1.36
N ASN A 19 -5.03 -5.41 -1.49
CA ASN A 19 -6.01 -4.65 -2.26
C ASN A 19 -5.50 -4.22 -3.64
N ALA A 20 -4.26 -4.57 -4.03
CA ALA A 20 -3.65 -4.14 -5.28
C ALA A 20 -4.44 -4.61 -6.50
N ALA A 21 -5.00 -5.82 -6.44
CA ALA A 21 -5.86 -6.39 -7.47
C ALA A 21 -7.20 -5.62 -7.64
N GLN A 22 -7.65 -4.90 -6.62
CA GLN A 22 -8.90 -4.11 -6.66
C GLN A 22 -8.65 -2.66 -7.13
N GLY A 23 -7.37 -2.28 -7.28
CA GLY A 23 -6.95 -0.96 -7.74
C GLY A 23 -6.76 0.07 -6.63
N LEU A 24 -6.09 1.16 -6.99
CA LEU A 24 -5.58 2.19 -6.07
C LEU A 24 -6.64 2.84 -5.20
N LYS A 25 -7.81 3.15 -5.76
CA LYS A 25 -8.92 3.77 -5.03
C LYS A 25 -9.48 2.87 -3.94
N VAL A 26 -9.59 1.58 -4.22
CA VAL A 26 -10.10 0.62 -3.25
C VAL A 26 -9.05 0.39 -2.17
N ALA A 27 -7.79 0.20 -2.54
CA ALA A 27 -6.69 0.06 -1.60
C ALA A 27 -6.58 1.25 -0.64
N ALA A 28 -6.56 2.49 -1.14
CA ALA A 28 -6.50 3.68 -0.30
C ALA A 28 -7.66 3.75 0.70
N ARG A 29 -8.88 3.43 0.27
CA ARG A 29 -10.05 3.43 1.14
C ARG A 29 -9.95 2.38 2.24
N GLN A 30 -9.54 1.17 1.88
CA GLN A 30 -9.40 0.05 2.81
C GLN A 30 -8.25 0.25 3.79
N CYS A 31 -7.17 0.92 3.37
CA CYS A 31 -6.02 1.22 4.22
C CYS A 31 -6.21 2.49 5.07
N GLY A 32 -7.42 3.06 5.12
CA GLY A 32 -7.77 4.18 6.01
C GLY A 32 -7.53 5.58 5.44
N TYR A 33 -7.18 5.71 4.16
CA TYR A 33 -6.98 6.99 3.47
C TYR A 33 -8.25 7.52 2.80
N GLY A 34 -9.31 6.71 2.71
CA GLY A 34 -10.57 7.11 2.06
C GLY A 34 -10.35 7.42 0.58
N SER A 35 -10.54 8.69 0.21
CA SER A 35 -10.29 9.20 -1.15
C SER A 35 -8.90 9.82 -1.33
N GLY A 36 -8.07 9.83 -0.29
CA GLY A 36 -6.75 10.47 -0.26
C GLY A 36 -5.66 9.68 -0.96
N LEU A 37 -5.75 9.54 -2.29
CA LEU A 37 -4.78 8.76 -3.10
C LEU A 37 -3.34 9.29 -2.99
N LYS A 38 -3.15 10.61 -2.97
CA LYS A 38 -1.82 11.23 -2.84
C LYS A 38 -1.17 10.88 -1.51
N SER A 39 -1.92 10.98 -0.42
CA SER A 39 -1.44 10.62 0.93
C SER A 39 -1.17 9.14 1.06
N PHE A 40 -2.01 8.31 0.43
CA PHE A 40 -1.81 6.87 0.37
C PHE A 40 -0.52 6.51 -0.36
N LEU A 41 -0.30 7.04 -1.57
CA LEU A 41 0.91 6.80 -2.34
C LEU A 41 2.17 7.29 -1.63
N ALA A 42 2.15 8.50 -1.06
CA ALA A 42 3.30 9.04 -0.34
C ALA A 42 3.67 8.15 0.86
N ALA A 43 2.69 7.72 1.64
CA ALA A 43 2.93 6.84 2.78
C ALA A 43 3.35 5.43 2.33
N LEU A 44 2.82 4.95 1.20
CA LEU A 44 3.19 3.65 0.63
C LEU A 44 4.65 3.64 0.18
N GLN A 45 5.08 4.72 -0.49
CA GLN A 45 6.45 4.90 -0.93
C GLN A 45 7.40 4.99 0.25
N SER A 46 7.11 5.83 1.25
CA SER A 46 7.92 5.88 2.49
C SER A 46 7.96 4.54 3.21
N ALA A 47 6.85 3.80 3.27
CA ALA A 47 6.83 2.49 3.88
C ALA A 47 7.67 1.47 3.09
N GLY A 48 7.66 1.55 1.75
CA GLY A 48 8.53 0.76 0.88
C GLY A 48 10.00 1.05 1.15
N GLU A 49 10.39 2.32 1.14
CA GLU A 49 11.76 2.75 1.41
C GLU A 49 12.25 2.26 2.78
N GLU A 50 11.40 2.31 3.80
CA GLU A 50 11.71 1.78 5.14
C GLU A 50 11.98 0.27 5.15
N MET A 51 11.37 -0.47 4.20
CA MET A 51 11.65 -1.89 3.96
C MET A 51 12.78 -2.15 2.96
N GLY A 52 13.39 -1.10 2.39
CA GLY A 52 14.39 -1.23 1.33
C GLY A 52 13.80 -1.67 -0.01
N VAL A 53 12.52 -1.39 -0.25
CA VAL A 53 11.80 -1.70 -1.50
C VAL A 53 11.29 -0.41 -2.12
N GLU A 54 11.69 -0.10 -3.34
CA GLU A 54 11.18 1.07 -4.05
C GLU A 54 9.79 0.77 -4.60
N ILE A 55 8.76 1.42 -4.05
CA ILE A 55 7.37 1.29 -4.51
C ILE A 55 6.96 2.58 -5.22
N GLU A 56 6.98 2.55 -6.55
CA GLU A 56 6.51 3.68 -7.37
C GLU A 56 4.98 3.64 -7.54
N GLU A 57 4.41 2.44 -7.72
CA GLU A 57 2.99 2.25 -7.99
C GLU A 57 2.44 1.03 -7.25
N LEU A 58 1.13 1.04 -6.98
CA LEU A 58 0.44 -0.10 -6.35
C LEU A 58 0.59 -1.40 -7.16
N GLU A 59 0.78 -1.30 -8.47
CA GLU A 59 0.94 -2.48 -9.33
C GLU A 59 2.32 -3.15 -9.16
N ASP A 60 3.33 -2.41 -8.71
CA ASP A 60 4.65 -2.97 -8.40
C ASP A 60 4.55 -4.03 -7.29
N LEU A 61 3.72 -3.73 -6.28
CA LEU A 61 3.39 -4.63 -5.18
C LEU A 61 2.69 -5.91 -5.62
N ARG A 62 1.98 -5.89 -6.74
CA ARG A 62 1.30 -7.06 -7.33
C ARG A 62 2.31 -7.98 -8.02
N ASN A 63 3.39 -7.41 -8.54
CA ASN A 63 4.42 -8.11 -9.30
C ASN A 63 5.56 -8.66 -8.45
N GLN A 64 5.63 -8.36 -7.15
CA GLN A 64 6.50 -9.08 -6.19
C GLN A 64 6.03 -10.52 -5.90
N ARG A 65 5.33 -11.13 -6.85
CA ARG A 65 5.00 -12.54 -6.81
C ARG A 65 6.25 -13.32 -7.17
N ASP A 66 6.91 -13.81 -6.13
CA ASP A 66 7.64 -15.07 -6.15
C ASP A 66 8.78 -15.10 -7.19
N LEU A 67 10.00 -14.80 -6.73
CA LEU A 67 11.18 -15.34 -7.40
C LEU A 67 10.99 -16.86 -7.45
N PRO A 68 11.03 -17.51 -8.64
CA PRO A 68 10.92 -18.96 -8.70
C PRO A 68 12.09 -19.59 -7.93
N GLN A 69 11.78 -20.43 -6.95
CA GLN A 69 12.70 -21.45 -6.43
C GLN A 69 12.50 -22.74 -7.21
#